data_AF-B1VQV7-F1
#
_entry.id   AF-B1VQV7-F1
#
_cell.length_a   1.000
_cell.length_b   1.000
_cell.length_c   1.000
_cell.angle_alpha   90.00
_cell.angle_beta   90.00
_cell.angle_gamma   90.00
#
_symmetry.space_group_name_H-M   'P 1'
#
loop_
_entity.id
_entity.type
_entity.pdbx_description
1 polymer ?
#
loop_
_entity_poly.entity_id
_entity_poly.type
_entity_poly.pdbx_seq_one_letter_code
_entity_poly.pdbx_strand_id
1 'polypeptide(L)'
;MREYPHIHFLDNARGIVPPVARSKPGAPVVLEPGQSAHVAVRMSEGGRKESTETVKEFTVTLKANGGGTAVVKSPAPEGLSVNPQKWATGYWTTELRNGADDF
;
A
#
# COMPACT_ATOMS: atom_id res chain seq x y z
N MET A 1 -14.36 8.23 -13.24
CA MET A 1 -13.46 8.75 -12.19
C MET A 1 -12.09 8.13 -12.37
N ARG A 2 -11.02 8.90 -12.16
CA ARG A 2 -9.65 8.37 -12.06
C ARG A 2 -9.44 7.96 -10.60
N GLU A 3 -9.41 6.66 -10.33
CA GLU A 3 -9.18 6.10 -8.99
C GLU A 3 -7.80 5.44 -8.97
N TYR A 4 -7.02 5.71 -7.93
CA TYR A 4 -5.70 5.12 -7.73
C TYR A 4 -5.80 3.68 -7.18
N PRO A 5 -4.76 2.86 -7.32
CA PRO A 5 -4.81 1.50 -6.79
C PRO A 5 -4.97 1.48 -5.27
N HIS A 6 -5.64 0.46 -4.74
CA HIS A 6 -5.84 0.25 -3.31
C HIS A 6 -5.11 -1.01 -2.84
N ILE A 7 -4.59 -0.97 -1.61
CA ILE A 7 -3.93 -2.10 -0.97
C ILE A 7 -4.82 -2.62 0.16
N HIS A 8 -4.97 -3.94 0.26
CA HIS A 8 -5.56 -4.64 1.41
C HIS A 8 -4.61 -5.74 1.88
N PHE A 9 -4.06 -5.58 3.09
CA PHE A 9 -3.13 -6.54 3.68
C PHE A 9 -3.80 -7.75 4.32
N LEU A 10 -4.95 -7.52 4.97
CA LEU A 10 -5.73 -8.55 5.66
C LEU A 10 -7.06 -8.72 4.92
N ASP A 11 -8.00 -9.44 5.51
CA ASP A 11 -9.35 -9.51 4.96
C ASP A 11 -9.95 -8.11 4.72
N ASN A 12 -10.92 -8.04 3.81
CA ASN A 12 -11.54 -6.77 3.41
C ASN A 12 -12.23 -6.04 4.59
N ALA A 13 -12.57 -6.72 5.69
CA ALA A 13 -13.24 -6.09 6.83
C ALA A 13 -12.29 -5.17 7.60
N ARG A 14 -10.97 -5.31 7.43
CA ARG A 14 -9.98 -4.36 7.96
C ARG A 14 -9.83 -3.08 7.15
N GLY A 15 -10.37 -3.06 5.91
CA GLY A 15 -10.40 -1.89 5.05
C GLY A 15 -9.14 -1.65 4.23
N ILE A 16 -9.18 -0.55 3.47
CA ILE A 16 -8.08 -0.10 2.60
C ILE A 16 -6.99 0.53 3.44
N VAL A 17 -5.71 0.24 3.14
CA VAL A 17 -4.58 0.93 3.74
C VAL A 17 -4.65 2.43 3.41
N PRO A 18 -4.79 3.33 4.40
CA PRO A 18 -5.09 4.74 4.13
C PRO A 18 -3.82 5.52 3.72
N PRO A 19 -3.94 6.52 2.83
CA PRO A 19 -2.82 7.38 2.49
C PRO A 19 -2.50 8.36 3.64
N VAL A 20 -1.21 8.61 3.87
CA VAL A 20 -0.76 9.64 4.83
C VAL A 20 -0.97 11.05 4.26
N ALA A 21 -1.32 12.01 5.14
CA ALA A 21 -1.60 13.39 4.76
C ALA A 21 -0.36 14.18 4.27
N ARG A 22 0.86 13.70 4.56
CA ARG A 22 2.13 14.35 4.19
C ARG A 22 2.97 13.51 3.23
N SER A 23 2.33 12.73 2.35
CA SER A 23 3.06 11.96 1.34
C SER A 23 3.82 12.88 0.38
N LYS A 24 4.89 12.35 -0.23
CA LYS A 24 5.55 12.97 -1.38
C LYS A 24 5.30 12.07 -2.59
N PRO A 25 4.57 12.53 -3.62
CA PRO A 25 4.20 13.93 -3.89
C PRO A 25 3.07 14.41 -2.98
N GLY A 26 2.90 15.72 -2.79
CA GLY A 26 1.86 16.26 -1.90
C GLY A 26 0.42 16.13 -2.42
N ALA A 27 0.22 15.50 -3.57
CA ALA A 27 -1.08 15.26 -4.18
C ALA A 27 -1.08 13.91 -4.94
N PRO A 28 -2.23 13.21 -5.02
CA PRO A 28 -2.34 11.98 -5.79
C PRO A 28 -1.93 12.18 -7.25
N VAL A 29 -1.09 11.29 -7.78
CA VAL A 29 -0.72 11.29 -9.20
C VAL A 29 -1.71 10.46 -9.99
N VAL A 30 -2.07 10.94 -11.18
CA VAL A 30 -2.83 10.15 -12.14
C VAL A 30 -1.88 9.15 -12.80
N LEU A 31 -2.15 7.87 -12.59
CA LEU A 31 -1.46 6.78 -13.28
C LEU A 31 -2.18 6.53 -14.60
N GLU A 32 -1.54 6.87 -15.72
CA GLU A 32 -2.05 6.50 -17.05
C GLU A 32 -1.78 5.01 -17.32
N PRO A 33 -2.66 4.31 -18.07
CA PRO A 33 -2.46 2.90 -18.41
C PRO A 33 -1.08 2.64 -19.04
N GLY A 34 -0.43 1.55 -18.61
CA GLY A 34 0.88 1.14 -19.11
C GLY A 34 2.07 1.86 -18.46
N GLN A 35 1.84 2.86 -17.59
CA GLN A 35 2.91 3.47 -16.79
C GLN A 35 3.25 2.61 -15.57
N SER A 36 4.53 2.58 -15.19
CA SER A 36 4.93 2.03 -13.89
C SER A 36 4.34 2.87 -12.75
N ALA A 37 3.94 2.20 -11.69
CA ALA A 37 3.38 2.82 -10.50
C ALA A 37 4.09 2.29 -9.25
N HIS A 38 4.48 3.21 -8.39
CA HIS A 38 5.21 2.96 -7.15
C HIS A 38 4.49 3.63 -6.00
N VAL A 39 4.62 3.04 -4.81
CA VAL A 39 4.11 3.62 -3.57
C VAL A 39 4.92 3.07 -2.41
N ALA A 40 5.23 3.91 -1.41
CA ALA A 40 5.77 3.42 -0.16
C ALA A 40 4.63 2.94 0.76
N VAL A 41 4.89 1.88 1.52
CA VAL A 41 3.90 1.31 2.43
C VAL A 41 4.52 1.10 3.80
N ARG A 42 3.95 1.73 4.82
CA ARG A 42 4.24 1.39 6.21
C ARG A 42 3.38 0.20 6.61
N MET A 43 4.04 -0.90 6.97
CA MET A 43 3.39 -2.11 7.47
C MET A 43 3.20 -2.08 8.97
N SER A 44 4.19 -1.56 9.72
CA SER A 44 4.24 -1.49 11.17
C SER A 44 5.20 -0.38 11.62
N GLU A 45 5.22 -0.05 12.91
CA GLU A 45 6.16 0.90 13.54
C GLU A 45 7.47 0.22 14.00
N GLY A 46 7.56 -1.12 13.90
CA GLY A 46 8.74 -1.90 14.27
C GLY A 46 8.99 -1.99 15.78
N GLY A 47 8.01 -1.60 16.60
CA GLY A 47 8.15 -1.59 18.04
C GLY A 47 8.12 -3.00 18.64
N ARG A 48 9.00 -3.30 19.60
CA ARG A 48 9.02 -4.63 20.27
C ARG A 48 7.68 -5.03 20.91
N LYS A 49 6.89 -4.04 21.33
CA LYS A 49 5.57 -4.25 21.97
C LYS A 49 4.41 -4.01 21.01
N GLU A 50 4.69 -3.85 19.73
CA GLU A 50 3.66 -3.63 18.72
C GLU A 50 2.87 -4.93 18.50
N SER A 51 1.55 -4.81 18.41
CA SER A 51 0.68 -5.93 18.05
C SER A 51 0.59 -6.00 16.53
N THR A 52 1.19 -7.03 15.94
CA THR A 52 1.20 -7.26 14.49
C THR A 52 0.53 -8.57 14.14
N GLU A 53 -0.04 -8.63 12.94
CA GLU A 53 -0.56 -9.83 12.31
C GLU A 53 0.38 -10.26 11.17
N THR A 54 0.51 -11.58 10.96
CA THR A 54 1.34 -12.12 9.88
C THR A 54 0.56 -12.18 8.58
N VAL A 55 1.06 -11.48 7.55
CA VAL A 55 0.47 -11.42 6.21
C VAL A 55 1.36 -12.17 5.21
N LYS A 56 0.84 -13.24 4.60
CA LYS A 56 1.58 -14.05 3.61
C LYS A 56 1.34 -13.59 2.17
N GLU A 57 0.18 -12.98 1.94
CA GLU A 57 -0.22 -12.40 0.68
C GLU A 57 -1.19 -11.26 0.93
N PHE A 58 -1.21 -10.28 0.03
CA PHE A 58 -2.10 -9.14 0.09
C PHE A 58 -2.62 -8.79 -1.30
N THR A 59 -3.69 -8.02 -1.37
CA THR A 59 -4.29 -7.64 -2.66
C THR A 59 -3.98 -6.20 -3.03
N VAL A 60 -3.73 -5.99 -4.32
CA VAL A 60 -3.70 -4.67 -4.95
C VAL A 60 -4.81 -4.61 -5.97
N THR A 61 -5.73 -3.66 -5.82
CA THR A 61 -6.89 -3.49 -6.71
C THR A 61 -6.80 -2.18 -7.47
N LEU A 62 -6.90 -2.24 -8.80
CA LEU A 62 -7.08 -1.07 -9.66
C LEU A 62 -8.53 -1.04 -10.14
N LYS A 63 -9.28 0.01 -9.83
CA LYS A 63 -10.71 0.11 -10.22
C LYS A 63 -10.96 0.88 -11.52
N ALA A 64 -10.02 1.69 -11.98
CA ALA A 64 -10.19 2.49 -13.19
C ALA A 64 -10.18 1.64 -14.46
N ASN A 65 -11.00 2.02 -15.46
CA ASN A 65 -11.02 1.51 -16.84
C ASN A 65 -11.06 -0.03 -16.99
N GLY A 66 -11.92 -0.72 -16.22
CA GLY A 66 -12.03 -2.18 -16.26
C GLY A 66 -10.92 -2.91 -15.51
N GLY A 67 -10.28 -2.24 -14.56
CA GLY A 67 -9.13 -2.75 -13.81
C GLY A 67 -9.39 -4.04 -13.01
N GLY A 68 -8.30 -4.62 -12.52
CA GLY A 68 -8.28 -5.93 -11.89
C GLY A 68 -7.70 -5.93 -10.48
N THR A 69 -7.69 -7.12 -9.89
CA THR A 69 -7.01 -7.38 -8.61
C THR A 69 -5.82 -8.29 -8.85
N ALA A 70 -4.69 -7.93 -8.25
CA ALA A 70 -3.51 -8.77 -8.19
C ALA A 70 -3.28 -9.24 -6.74
N VAL A 71 -2.93 -10.51 -6.58
CA VAL A 71 -2.45 -11.06 -5.31
C VAL A 71 -0.94 -10.95 -5.29
N VAL A 72 -0.41 -10.25 -4.30
CA VAL A 72 1.03 -10.06 -4.09
C VAL A 72 1.47 -10.95 -2.94
N LYS A 73 2.44 -11.83 -3.21
CA LYS A 73 3.02 -12.69 -2.18
C LYS A 73 4.07 -11.92 -1.38
N SER A 74 4.14 -12.23 -0.09
CA SER A 74 5.24 -11.77 0.75
C SER A 74 6.58 -12.21 0.15
N PRO A 75 7.58 -11.31 0.06
CA PRO A 75 8.93 -11.68 -0.36
C PRO A 75 9.63 -12.57 0.70
N ALA A 76 9.18 -12.50 1.95
CA ALA A 76 9.69 -13.29 3.06
C ALA A 76 8.82 -14.56 3.27
N PRO A 77 9.40 -15.77 3.37
CA PRO A 77 8.65 -17.01 3.59
C PRO A 77 7.81 -16.98 4.87
N GLU A 78 8.29 -16.31 5.92
CA GLU A 78 7.64 -16.13 7.22
C GLU A 78 6.49 -15.10 7.18
N GLY A 79 6.37 -14.31 6.12
CA GLY A 79 5.34 -13.29 5.95
C GLY A 79 5.77 -11.90 6.40
N LEU A 80 4.89 -10.93 6.17
CA LEU A 80 5.05 -9.53 6.58
C LEU A 80 4.39 -9.34 7.95
N SER A 81 5.05 -8.62 8.86
CA SER A 81 4.45 -8.21 10.14
C SER A 81 3.71 -6.89 9.94
N VAL A 82 2.38 -6.95 9.99
CA VAL A 82 1.49 -5.83 9.66
C VAL A 82 0.68 -5.42 10.88
N ASN A 83 0.66 -4.13 11.21
CA ASN A 83 -0.19 -3.56 12.24
C ASN A 83 -1.37 -2.82 11.60
N PRO A 84 -2.60 -3.35 11.69
CA PRO A 84 -3.77 -2.73 11.06
C PRO A 84 -4.16 -1.38 11.69
N GLN A 85 -3.66 -1.05 12.88
CA GLN A 85 -3.89 0.23 13.52
C GLN A 85 -2.90 1.31 13.07
N LYS A 86 -1.79 0.91 12.43
CA LYS A 86 -0.66 1.80 12.10
C LYS A 86 -0.26 1.78 10.63
N TRP A 87 -0.78 0.83 9.86
CA TRP A 87 -0.49 0.78 8.43
C TRP A 87 -0.82 2.09 7.73
N ALA A 88 -0.07 2.40 6.69
CA ALA A 88 -0.37 3.54 5.87
C ALA A 88 0.34 3.39 4.52
N THR A 89 -0.15 4.14 3.54
CA THR A 89 0.46 4.24 2.22
C THR A 89 0.88 5.68 1.96
N GLY A 90 1.91 5.88 1.15
CA GLY A 90 2.10 7.14 0.44
C GLY A 90 1.04 7.30 -0.68
N TYR A 91 1.10 8.39 -1.42
CA TYR A 91 0.42 8.52 -2.70
C TYR A 91 1.20 7.77 -3.77
N TRP A 92 0.44 7.16 -4.69
CA TRP A 92 1.02 6.51 -5.86
C TRP A 92 1.74 7.52 -6.75
N THR A 93 2.84 7.07 -7.35
CA THR A 93 3.72 7.89 -8.17
C THR A 93 4.35 7.06 -9.30
N THR A 94 4.74 7.71 -10.39
CA THR A 94 5.52 7.09 -11.46
C THR A 94 7.01 6.93 -11.12
N GLU A 95 7.51 7.57 -10.07
CA GLU A 95 8.92 7.55 -9.68
C GLU A 95 9.17 6.61 -8.50
N LEU A 96 10.23 5.80 -8.55
CA LEU A 96 10.67 5.01 -7.41
C LEU A 96 11.44 5.90 -6.42
N ARG A 97 10.90 6.08 -5.21
CA ARG A 97 11.42 7.07 -4.25
C ARG A 97 12.13 6.50 -3.02
N ASN A 98 12.28 5.17 -2.93
CA ASN A 98 13.02 4.48 -1.87
C ASN A 98 12.80 5.03 -0.44
N GLY A 99 11.54 5.28 -0.05
CA GLY A 99 11.21 5.73 1.30
C GLY A 99 11.19 7.25 1.51
N ALA A 100 11.08 8.06 0.45
CA ALA A 100 10.90 9.52 0.58
C ALA A 100 9.52 9.97 1.15
N ASP A 101 8.65 9.03 1.49
CA ASP A 101 7.36 9.30 2.12
C ASP A 101 7.54 9.43 3.64
N ASP A 102 7.04 10.54 4.19
CA ASP A 102 7.05 10.79 5.62
C ASP A 102 5.88 10.03 6.27
N PHE A 103 6.17 9.02 7.09
CA PHE A 103 5.21 8.18 7.82
C PHE A 103 5.13 8.51 9.30
#